data_AF-R6HTS9-F1
#
_entry.id   AF-R6HTS9-F1
#
_cell.length_a   1.000
_cell.length_b   1.000
_cell.length_c   1.000
_cell.angle_alpha   90.00
_cell.angle_beta   90.00
_cell.angle_gamma   90.00
#
_symmetry.space_group_name_H-M   'P 1'
#
loop_
_entity.id
_entity.type
_entity.pdbx_description
1 polymer ?
#
loop_
_entity_poly.entity_id
_entity_poly.type
_entity_poly.pdbx_seq_one_letter_code
_entity_poly.pdbx_strand_id
1 'polypeptide(L)'
;MTQTILEAKAAGDSVGGVIECAALGLQPGWGDPIFGGMENRIAQAVFGIPGVRGVEFGAGFSAARLRGSEHNDAFCLEDGQVRTKTNRHGGILGGITSGMPLLFRVAIKPTPSISRPQESISMSRREPVTLEIPGRHDPCIVPRAVPCVEAAAAVAIYDAYLQGKKGD
;
A
#
# COMPACT_ATOMS: atom_id res chain seq x y z
N MET A 1 -6.20 5.83 16.78
CA MET A 1 -4.90 6.20 16.17
C MET A 1 -4.12 7.16 17.06
N THR A 2 -4.58 8.39 17.31
CA THR A 2 -3.83 9.41 18.07
C THR A 2 -3.35 8.90 19.44
N GLN A 3 -4.24 8.27 20.21
CA GLN A 3 -3.90 7.71 21.52
C GLN A 3 -2.71 6.73 21.46
N THR A 4 -2.77 5.75 20.55
CA THR A 4 -1.70 4.76 20.34
C THR A 4 -0.35 5.41 20.00
N ILE A 5 -0.36 6.49 19.20
CA ILE A 5 0.86 7.22 18.84
C ILE A 5 1.43 7.98 20.05
N LEU A 6 0.56 8.60 20.85
CA LEU A 6 0.98 9.32 22.06
C LEU A 6 1.53 8.37 23.13
N GLU A 7 0.91 7.20 23.30
CA GLU A 7 1.39 6.14 24.19
C GLU A 7 2.77 5.62 23.77
N ALA A 8 2.95 5.29 22.48
CA ALA A 8 4.24 4.87 21.95
C ALA A 8 5.32 5.94 22.17
N LYS A 9 4.98 7.22 21.89
CA LYS A 9 5.87 8.36 22.14
C LYS A 9 6.25 8.47 23.62
N ALA A 10 5.30 8.35 24.54
CA ALA A 10 5.54 8.41 25.98
C ALA A 10 6.42 7.25 26.45
N ALA A 11 6.30 6.09 25.82
CA ALA A 11 7.15 4.92 26.07
C ALA A 11 8.54 4.99 25.38
N GLY A 12 8.85 6.07 24.67
CA GLY A 12 10.09 6.21 23.90
C GLY A 12 10.19 5.25 22.70
N ASP A 13 9.06 4.74 22.22
CA ASP A 13 8.91 3.72 21.18
C ASP A 13 8.20 4.29 19.94
N SER A 14 7.92 3.45 18.94
CA SER A 14 7.17 3.82 17.75
C SER A 14 6.17 2.76 17.29
N VAL A 15 5.22 3.17 16.46
CA VAL A 15 4.19 2.31 15.90
C VAL A 15 4.06 2.49 14.39
N GLY A 16 3.75 1.38 13.72
CA GLY A 16 3.42 1.34 12.30
C GLY A 16 1.93 1.57 12.05
N GLY A 17 1.46 1.14 10.88
CA GLY A 17 0.06 1.23 10.52
C GLY A 17 -0.21 0.77 9.10
N VAL A 18 -1.47 0.86 8.68
CA VAL A 18 -1.92 0.52 7.34
C VAL A 18 -2.57 1.76 6.72
N ILE A 19 -2.20 2.07 5.48
CA ILE A 19 -2.80 3.13 4.66
C ILE A 19 -3.66 2.45 3.62
N GLU A 20 -4.93 2.85 3.49
CA GLU A 20 -5.76 2.51 2.33
C GLU A 20 -5.69 3.67 1.33
N CYS A 21 -5.46 3.34 0.05
CA CYS A 21 -5.42 4.30 -1.03
C CYS A 21 -6.42 3.88 -2.10
N ALA A 22 -7.12 4.87 -2.64
CA ALA A 22 -8.14 4.68 -3.67
C ALA A 22 -7.87 5.61 -4.86
N ALA A 23 -7.92 5.07 -6.07
CA ALA A 23 -7.99 5.86 -7.29
C ALA A 23 -9.39 5.72 -7.91
N LEU A 24 -10.05 6.85 -8.10
CA LEU A 24 -11.44 6.93 -8.55
C LEU A 24 -11.53 7.44 -9.99
N GLY A 25 -12.58 7.05 -10.71
CA GLY A 25 -12.84 7.52 -12.08
C GLY A 25 -11.90 6.96 -13.14
N LEU A 26 -11.15 5.89 -12.84
CA LEU A 26 -10.34 5.20 -13.84
C LEU A 26 -11.25 4.56 -14.89
N GLN A 27 -10.85 4.64 -16.15
CA GLN A 27 -11.51 3.89 -17.21
C GLN A 27 -11.09 2.41 -17.15
N PRO A 28 -11.96 1.48 -17.56
CA PRO A 28 -11.55 0.09 -17.73
C PRO A 28 -10.52 -0.05 -18.86
N GLY A 29 -9.69 -1.08 -18.78
CA GLY A 29 -8.77 -1.44 -19.87
C GLY A 29 -7.33 -0.94 -19.75
N TRP A 30 -6.93 -0.32 -18.64
CA TRP A 30 -5.53 0.07 -18.40
C TRP A 30 -4.78 -1.03 -17.65
N GLY A 31 -3.55 -1.31 -18.07
CA GLY A 31 -2.74 -2.40 -17.54
C GLY A 31 -2.46 -3.46 -18.61
N ASP A 32 -1.92 -4.59 -18.16
CA ASP A 32 -1.44 -5.68 -19.03
C ASP A 32 -1.49 -6.99 -18.22
N PRO A 33 -1.74 -8.15 -18.83
CA PRO A 33 -1.61 -9.41 -18.11
C PRO A 33 -0.21 -9.68 -17.52
N ILE A 34 -0.18 -10.60 -16.55
CA ILE A 34 1.03 -11.22 -15.99
C ILE A 34 1.95 -10.21 -15.28
N PHE A 35 2.94 -9.64 -15.97
CA PHE A 35 4.01 -8.83 -15.36
C PHE A 35 3.81 -7.32 -15.54
N GLY A 36 3.03 -6.90 -16.54
CA GLY A 36 2.74 -5.49 -16.81
C GLY A 36 1.49 -4.96 -16.11
N GLY A 37 0.84 -5.79 -15.29
CA GLY A 37 -0.43 -5.47 -14.63
C GLY A 37 -0.39 -4.31 -13.65
N MET A 38 -1.55 -3.72 -13.41
CA MET A 38 -1.74 -2.59 -12.51
C MET A 38 -1.25 -2.90 -11.09
N GLU A 39 -1.53 -4.10 -10.58
CA GLU A 39 -1.04 -4.53 -9.26
C GLU A 39 0.49 -4.50 -9.21
N ASN A 40 1.17 -5.00 -10.25
CA ASN A 40 2.62 -5.06 -10.29
C ASN A 40 3.26 -3.68 -10.29
N ARG A 41 2.75 -2.78 -11.13
CA ARG A 41 3.27 -1.41 -11.26
C ARG A 41 3.09 -0.63 -9.96
N ILE A 42 1.88 -0.70 -9.39
CA ILE A 42 1.58 -0.02 -8.13
C ILE A 42 2.41 -0.62 -7.00
N ALA A 43 2.48 -1.96 -6.90
CA ALA A 43 3.29 -2.63 -5.90
C ALA A 43 4.77 -2.21 -6.02
N GLN A 44 5.35 -2.22 -7.21
CA GLN A 44 6.74 -1.81 -7.43
C GLN A 44 6.99 -0.38 -6.98
N ALA A 45 6.14 0.57 -7.39
CA ALA A 45 6.28 1.97 -7.03
C ALA A 45 6.11 2.18 -5.51
N VAL A 46 5.11 1.53 -4.90
CA VAL A 46 4.80 1.65 -3.48
C VAL A 46 5.87 1.00 -2.60
N PHE A 47 6.41 -0.17 -2.98
CA PHE A 47 7.51 -0.81 -2.24
C PHE A 47 8.81 0.01 -2.28
N GLY A 48 8.93 0.96 -3.20
CA GLY A 48 10.01 1.96 -3.19
C GLY A 48 9.94 2.95 -2.02
N ILE A 49 8.78 3.08 -1.36
CA ILE A 49 8.61 4.00 -0.22
C ILE A 49 9.27 3.38 1.04
N PRO A 50 10.19 4.10 1.70
CA PRO A 50 10.83 3.60 2.92
C PRO A 50 9.82 3.23 4.01
N GLY A 51 9.99 2.04 4.57
CA GLY A 51 9.13 1.54 5.66
C GLY A 51 7.95 0.69 5.21
N VAL A 52 7.65 0.61 3.91
CA VAL A 52 6.67 -0.33 3.38
C VAL A 52 7.12 -1.78 3.59
N ARG A 53 6.19 -2.64 4.02
CA ARG A 53 6.41 -4.07 4.24
C ARG A 53 5.35 -4.98 3.61
N GLY A 54 4.28 -4.42 3.06
CA GLY A 54 3.24 -5.18 2.41
C GLY A 54 2.32 -4.28 1.59
N VAL A 55 1.79 -4.83 0.50
CA VAL A 55 0.77 -4.22 -0.33
C VAL A 55 -0.30 -5.29 -0.60
N GLU A 56 -1.57 -4.93 -0.48
CA GLU A 56 -2.70 -5.80 -0.80
C GLU A 56 -3.75 -5.04 -1.61
N PHE A 57 -4.42 -5.70 -2.55
CA PHE A 57 -5.41 -5.08 -3.46
C PHE A 57 -6.82 -5.61 -3.15
N GLY A 58 -7.83 -4.72 -3.18
CA GLY A 58 -9.22 -5.07 -2.92
C GLY A 58 -9.42 -5.74 -1.55
N ALA A 59 -9.99 -6.95 -1.56
CA ALA A 59 -10.14 -7.78 -0.36
C ALA A 59 -8.79 -8.21 0.25
N GLY A 60 -7.71 -8.12 -0.51
CA GLY A 60 -6.34 -8.35 -0.04
C GLY A 60 -6.15 -9.74 0.55
N PHE A 61 -5.42 -9.82 1.67
CA PHE A 61 -5.16 -11.09 2.35
C PHE A 61 -6.43 -11.73 2.93
N SER A 62 -7.54 -11.00 3.08
CA SER A 62 -8.81 -11.60 3.50
C SER A 62 -9.41 -12.53 2.43
N ALA A 63 -9.07 -12.32 1.15
CA ALA A 63 -9.51 -13.18 0.04
C ALA A 63 -9.08 -14.64 0.23
N ALA A 64 -7.93 -14.90 0.85
CA ALA A 64 -7.42 -16.24 1.11
C ALA A 64 -8.30 -17.09 2.05
N ARG A 65 -9.28 -16.45 2.72
CA ARG A 65 -10.24 -17.12 3.61
C ARG A 65 -11.61 -17.35 2.99
N LEU A 66 -11.83 -16.90 1.75
CA LEU A 66 -13.12 -16.94 1.07
C LEU A 66 -13.18 -18.06 0.03
N ARG A 67 -14.36 -18.63 -0.17
CA ARG A 67 -14.64 -19.44 -1.36
C ARG A 67 -14.82 -18.53 -2.57
N GLY A 68 -14.61 -19.07 -3.78
CA GLY A 68 -14.80 -18.31 -5.02
C GLY A 68 -16.18 -17.67 -5.14
N SER A 69 -17.25 -18.36 -4.72
CA SER A 69 -18.61 -17.82 -4.71
C SER A 69 -18.80 -16.60 -3.78
N GLU A 70 -17.96 -16.48 -2.76
CA GLU A 70 -17.98 -15.36 -1.80
C GLU A 70 -17.05 -14.24 -2.23
N HIS A 71 -15.97 -14.56 -2.95
CA HIS A 71 -15.00 -13.57 -3.44
C HIS A 71 -15.43 -12.91 -4.75
N ASN A 72 -16.11 -13.63 -5.63
CA ASN A 72 -16.48 -13.11 -6.95
C ASN A 72 -17.36 -11.86 -6.84
N ASP A 73 -17.02 -10.86 -7.64
CA ASP A 73 -17.81 -9.65 -7.77
C ASP A 73 -18.79 -9.82 -8.95
N ALA A 74 -20.08 -9.94 -8.62
CA ALA A 74 -21.11 -10.13 -9.63
C ALA A 74 -21.27 -8.86 -10.49
N PHE A 75 -21.26 -9.03 -11.81
CA PHE A 75 -21.49 -7.93 -12.75
C PHE A 75 -22.94 -7.44 -12.70
N CYS A 76 -23.14 -6.15 -12.91
CA CYS A 76 -24.44 -5.50 -13.04
C CYS A 76 -24.37 -4.33 -14.02
N LEU A 77 -25.54 -3.85 -14.44
CA LEU A 77 -25.69 -2.59 -15.16
C LEU A 77 -26.14 -1.52 -14.17
N GLU A 78 -25.41 -0.40 -14.13
CA GLU A 78 -25.76 0.80 -13.38
C GLU A 78 -25.63 1.98 -14.34
N ASP A 79 -26.72 2.73 -14.53
CA ASP A 79 -26.79 3.86 -15.48
C ASP A 79 -26.29 3.53 -16.91
N GLY A 80 -26.56 2.30 -17.35
CA GLY A 80 -26.14 1.80 -18.67
C GLY A 80 -24.66 1.41 -18.77
N GLN A 81 -23.89 1.50 -17.68
CA GLN A 81 -22.49 1.08 -17.61
C GLN A 81 -22.36 -0.29 -16.94
N VAL A 82 -21.45 -1.13 -17.44
CA VAL A 82 -21.09 -2.40 -16.80
C VAL A 82 -20.27 -2.09 -15.55
N ARG A 83 -20.76 -2.56 -14.39
CA ARG A 83 -20.10 -2.43 -13.09
C ARG A 83 -20.16 -3.75 -12.34
N THR A 84 -19.69 -3.76 -11.09
CA THR A 84 -19.85 -4.90 -10.19
C THR A 84 -20.57 -4.50 -8.90
N LYS A 85 -21.38 -5.42 -8.36
CA LYS A 85 -22.15 -5.20 -7.12
C LYS A 85 -21.28 -5.03 -5.88
N THR A 86 -20.07 -5.57 -5.91
CA THR A 86 -19.04 -5.48 -4.87
C THR A 86 -17.69 -5.20 -5.54
N ASN A 87 -16.66 -4.85 -4.76
CA ASN A 87 -15.34 -4.52 -5.29
C ASN A 87 -14.21 -5.28 -4.55
N ARG A 88 -14.36 -6.60 -4.40
CA ARG A 88 -13.35 -7.46 -3.76
C ARG A 88 -12.09 -7.61 -4.61
N HIS A 89 -12.22 -7.54 -5.94
CA HIS A 89 -11.10 -7.46 -6.87
C HIS A 89 -10.37 -6.10 -6.82
N GLY A 90 -10.91 -5.09 -6.12
CA GLY A 90 -10.21 -3.83 -5.88
C GLY A 90 -9.95 -3.00 -7.13
N GLY A 91 -10.85 -3.04 -8.11
CA GLY A 91 -10.74 -2.27 -9.35
C GLY A 91 -9.79 -2.84 -10.39
N ILE A 92 -9.19 -4.02 -10.14
CA ILE A 92 -8.30 -4.69 -11.08
C ILE A 92 -8.73 -6.15 -11.30
N LEU A 93 -8.82 -6.57 -12.56
CA LEU A 93 -9.12 -7.95 -12.97
C LEU A 93 -8.04 -8.42 -13.95
N GLY A 94 -7.29 -9.44 -13.57
CA GLY A 94 -6.25 -10.02 -14.44
C GLY A 94 -5.15 -9.03 -14.84
N GLY A 95 -4.80 -8.07 -13.99
CA GLY A 95 -3.83 -7.03 -14.30
C GLY A 95 -4.40 -5.75 -14.90
N ILE A 96 -5.71 -5.70 -15.20
CA ILE A 96 -6.35 -4.64 -15.98
C ILE A 96 -7.43 -3.93 -15.16
N THR A 97 -7.51 -2.60 -15.26
CA THR A 97 -8.55 -1.82 -14.58
C THR A 97 -9.95 -2.25 -15.03
N SER A 98 -10.87 -2.40 -14.07
CA SER A 98 -12.26 -2.82 -14.32
C SER A 98 -13.25 -1.67 -14.46
N GLY A 99 -12.82 -0.43 -14.20
CA GLY A 99 -13.69 0.74 -14.08
C GLY A 99 -14.31 0.93 -12.69
N MET A 100 -14.13 -0.05 -11.78
CA MET A 100 -14.42 0.12 -10.36
C MET A 100 -13.28 0.91 -9.67
N PRO A 101 -13.50 1.50 -8.48
CA PRO A 101 -12.43 2.11 -7.70
C PRO A 101 -11.23 1.18 -7.56
N LEU A 102 -10.05 1.65 -7.92
CA LEU A 102 -8.81 0.91 -7.68
C LEU A 102 -8.45 1.06 -6.22
N LEU A 103 -8.49 -0.04 -5.47
CA LEU A 103 -8.31 -0.06 -4.01
C LEU A 103 -7.12 -0.91 -3.63
N PHE A 104 -6.22 -0.35 -2.82
CA PHE A 104 -5.14 -1.11 -2.23
C PHE A 104 -4.76 -0.57 -0.85
N ARG A 105 -4.11 -1.42 -0.05
CA ARG A 105 -3.62 -1.09 1.27
C ARG A 105 -2.13 -1.33 1.37
N VAL A 106 -1.46 -0.51 2.18
CA VAL A 106 -0.02 -0.49 2.35
C VAL A 106 0.33 -0.60 3.82
N ALA A 107 1.07 -1.64 4.19
CA ALA A 107 1.58 -1.83 5.53
C ALA A 107 2.90 -1.06 5.73
N ILE A 108 2.91 -0.14 6.69
CA ILE A 108 4.07 0.66 7.09
C ILE A 108 4.56 0.15 8.44
N LYS A 109 5.84 -0.24 8.51
CA LYS A 109 6.47 -0.70 9.75
C LYS A 109 6.71 0.47 10.73
N PRO A 110 6.90 0.19 12.03
CA PRO A 110 7.39 1.18 12.99
C PRO A 110 8.75 1.79 12.61
N THR A 111 8.96 3.04 13.00
CA THR A 111 10.24 3.74 12.88
C THR A 111 11.31 3.01 13.72
N PRO A 112 12.47 2.62 13.14
CA PRO A 112 13.45 1.85 13.89
C PRO A 112 14.31 2.72 14.84
N SER A 113 14.43 4.02 14.56
CA SER A 113 15.08 4.97 15.45
C SER A 113 14.11 5.36 16.56
N ILE A 114 14.33 4.80 17.75
CA ILE A 114 13.55 5.03 18.96
C ILE A 114 14.48 5.40 20.11
N SER A 115 13.92 5.97 21.19
CA SER A 115 14.70 6.41 22.35
C SER A 115 15.06 5.28 23.30
N ARG A 116 14.40 4.12 23.18
CA ARG A 116 14.73 2.94 23.98
C ARG A 116 16.11 2.39 23.59
N PRO A 117 16.93 1.95 24.57
CA PRO A 117 18.18 1.26 24.28
C PRO A 117 17.94 0.00 23.45
N GLN A 118 18.78 -0.25 22.45
CA GLN A 118 18.66 -1.38 21.55
C GLN A 118 19.98 -2.16 21.50
N GLU A 119 19.89 -3.49 21.41
CA GLU A 119 21.07 -4.32 21.17
C GLU A 119 21.57 -4.10 19.74
N SER A 120 22.88 -3.94 19.59
CA SER A 120 23.53 -3.72 18.30
C SER A 120 24.98 -4.23 18.33
N ILE A 121 25.71 -4.01 17.24
CA ILE A 121 27.13 -4.37 17.10
C ILE A 121 27.91 -3.14 16.64
N SER A 122 29.02 -2.85 17.32
CA SER A 122 29.98 -1.85 16.84
C SER A 122 30.78 -2.45 15.69
N MET A 123 30.59 -1.96 14.46
CA MET A 123 31.32 -2.48 13.29
C MET A 123 32.84 -2.25 13.37
N SER A 124 33.30 -1.19 14.03
CA SER A 124 34.72 -0.90 14.21
C SER A 124 35.38 -1.78 15.27
N ARG A 125 34.73 -1.96 16.43
CA ARG A 125 35.24 -2.78 17.55
C ARG A 125 34.91 -4.27 17.42
N ARG A 126 33.96 -4.62 16.54
CA ARG A 126 33.43 -5.98 16.34
C ARG A 126 32.90 -6.63 17.61
N GLU A 127 32.18 -5.88 18.43
CA GLU A 127 31.62 -6.36 19.70
C GLU A 127 30.16 -5.91 19.90
N PRO A 128 29.37 -6.64 20.71
CA PRO A 128 28.03 -6.23 21.11
C PRO A 128 28.03 -4.90 21.85
N VAL A 129 27.07 -4.03 21.53
CA VAL A 129 26.90 -2.74 22.19
C VAL A 129 25.42 -2.47 22.45
N THR A 130 25.13 -1.68 23.48
CA THR A 130 23.83 -1.03 23.62
C THR A 130 23.85 0.28 22.84
N LEU A 131 22.98 0.40 21.84
CA LEU A 131 22.79 1.58 21.02
C LEU A 131 21.66 2.43 21.60
N GLU A 132 21.97 3.68 21.93
CA GLU A 132 21.00 4.72 22.25
C GLU A 132 21.10 5.80 21.18
N ILE A 133 19.97 6.11 20.53
CA ILE A 133 19.93 7.10 19.45
C ILE A 133 19.39 8.41 20.02
N PRO A 134 20.22 9.45 20.21
CA PRO A 134 19.76 10.74 20.71
C PRO A 134 18.98 11.51 19.64
N GLY A 135 18.13 12.45 20.07
CA GLY A 135 17.45 13.39 19.18
C GLY A 135 15.95 13.15 19.01
N ARG A 136 15.37 13.80 17.99
CA ARG A 136 13.93 13.75 17.72
C ARG A 136 13.60 12.51 16.88
N HIS A 137 12.76 11.64 17.43
CA HIS A 137 12.24 10.46 16.74
C HIS A 137 10.79 10.66 16.34
N ASP A 138 10.41 10.11 15.19
CA ASP A 138 9.01 10.09 14.76
C ASP A 138 8.32 8.83 15.35
N PRO A 139 7.37 8.98 16.30
CA PRO A 139 6.69 7.84 16.93
C PRO A 139 5.74 7.13 15.96
N CYS A 140 5.39 7.77 14.83
CA CYS A 140 4.64 7.16 13.75
C CYS A 140 4.84 7.97 12.46
N ILE A 141 5.28 7.31 11.38
CA ILE A 141 5.47 7.94 10.07
C ILE A 141 4.26 7.78 9.14
N VAL A 142 3.26 6.99 9.53
CA VAL A 142 2.11 6.61 8.67
C VAL A 142 1.40 7.85 8.09
N PRO A 143 1.04 8.91 8.86
CA PRO A 143 0.41 10.09 8.29
C PRO A 143 1.25 10.81 7.23
N ARG A 144 2.59 10.76 7.37
CA ARG A 144 3.51 11.37 6.40
C ARG A 144 3.72 10.50 5.17
N ALA A 145 3.50 9.19 5.28
CA ALA A 145 3.61 8.26 4.16
C ALA A 145 2.39 8.30 3.23
N VAL A 146 1.23 8.82 3.68
CA VAL A 146 0.01 8.95 2.86
C VAL A 146 0.28 9.66 1.52
N PRO A 147 0.81 10.90 1.48
CA PRO A 147 1.05 11.57 0.20
C PRO A 147 2.09 10.84 -0.67
N CYS A 148 3.03 10.10 -0.07
CA CYS A 148 3.98 9.28 -0.82
C CYS A 148 3.28 8.10 -1.51
N VAL A 149 2.36 7.43 -0.82
CA VAL A 149 1.56 6.32 -1.38
C VAL A 149 0.67 6.81 -2.51
N GLU A 150 -0.01 7.94 -2.32
CA GLU A 150 -0.83 8.58 -3.35
C GLU A 150 0.00 8.93 -4.59
N ALA A 151 1.17 9.56 -4.40
CA ALA A 151 2.05 9.94 -5.49
C ALA A 151 2.59 8.71 -6.25
N ALA A 152 3.03 7.67 -5.53
CA ALA A 152 3.52 6.43 -6.13
C ALA A 152 2.43 5.74 -6.98
N ALA A 153 1.19 5.67 -6.47
CA ALA A 153 0.07 5.14 -7.21
C ALA A 153 -0.28 6.00 -8.44
N ALA A 154 -0.31 7.32 -8.29
CA ALA A 154 -0.59 8.23 -9.39
C ALA A 154 0.43 8.11 -10.53
N VAL A 155 1.72 7.99 -10.21
CA VAL A 155 2.78 7.78 -11.20
C VAL A 155 2.60 6.44 -11.92
N ALA A 156 2.34 5.35 -11.19
CA ALA A 156 2.12 4.02 -11.77
C ALA A 156 0.89 3.98 -12.69
N ILE A 157 -0.21 4.61 -12.26
CA ILE A 157 -1.45 4.70 -13.04
C ILE A 157 -1.25 5.55 -14.29
N TYR A 158 -0.55 6.69 -14.17
CA TYR A 158 -0.30 7.58 -15.30
C TYR A 158 0.59 6.93 -16.36
N ASP A 159 1.61 6.17 -15.94
CA ASP A 159 2.43 5.40 -16.88
C ASP A 159 1.61 4.33 -17.63
N ALA A 160 0.73 3.59 -16.93
CA ALA A 160 -0.17 2.64 -17.58
C ALA A 160 -1.13 3.33 -18.57
N TYR A 161 -1.66 4.49 -18.20
CA TYR A 161 -2.52 5.30 -19.08
C TYR A 161 -1.79 5.73 -20.37
N LEU A 162 -0.55 6.22 -20.26
CA LEU A 162 0.23 6.64 -21.43
C LEU A 162 0.56 5.47 -22.36
N GLN A 163 0.71 4.25 -21.83
CA GLN A 163 0.94 3.06 -22.64
C GLN A 163 -0.32 2.63 -23.40
N GLY A 164 -1.50 2.71 -22.76
CA GLY A 164 -2.78 2.45 -23.42
C GLY A 164 -3.09 3.40 -24.58
N LYS A 165 -2.61 4.65 -24.50
CA LYS A 165 -2.79 5.66 -25.56
C LYS A 165 -1.93 5.48 -26.81
N LYS A 166 -0.90 4.64 -26.80
CA LYS A 166 -0.03 4.45 -27.98
C LYS A 166 -0.72 3.71 -29.15
N GLY A 167 -1.96 3.27 -28.97
CA GLY A 167 -2.79 2.64 -30.00
C GLY A 167 -3.75 3.58 -30.74
N ASP A 168 -3.82 4.86 -30.37
CA ASP A 168 -4.58 5.92 -31.06
C ASP A 168 -3.64 6.78 -31.94
#